data_AF-A0A8C6Y4T1-F1
#
_entry.id   AF-A0A8C6Y4T1-F1
#
_cell.length_a   1.000
_cell.length_b   1.000
_cell.length_c   1.000
_cell.angle_alpha   90.00
_cell.angle_beta   90.00
_cell.angle_gamma   90.00
#
_symmetry.space_group_name_H-M   'P 1'
#
loop_
_entity.id
_entity.type
_entity.pdbx_description
1 polymer ?
#
loop_
_entity_poly.entity_id
_entity_poly.type
_entity_poly.pdbx_seq_one_letter_code
_entity_poly.pdbx_strand_id
1 'polypeptide(L)'
;MASLFKKKTVDDIIKEQNKELRGTQRAIGRDRAALERQEKQLELEIKKMAKTGNKEACKVLAKQLVQLRKQKTRTYAVSSKVTSMSTQTKLMNSQMKMAGAMSTTAKTMLAVNKKMDPQKTLQTMQNFQKENMKMEMTEEMINDTLDDIFNDSDEEQESQDIVNQVLDEIGIEISGKMAKAPSA
;
A
#
# COMPACT_ATOMS: atom_id res chain seq x y z
N MET A 1 20.52 -36.72 -13.89
CA MET A 1 20.98 -35.39 -13.39
C MET A 1 20.98 -34.38 -14.54
N ALA A 2 19.82 -34.09 -15.15
CA ALA A 2 19.73 -33.15 -16.27
C ALA A 2 18.43 -32.36 -16.19
N SER A 3 18.44 -31.20 -15.53
CA SER A 3 17.51 -30.08 -15.77
C SER A 3 17.77 -28.91 -14.78
N LEU A 4 19.03 -28.49 -14.60
CA LEU A 4 19.35 -27.29 -13.79
C LEU A 4 19.49 -26.00 -14.61
N PHE A 5 19.35 -26.05 -15.94
CA PHE A 5 19.55 -24.89 -16.83
C PHE A 5 18.43 -24.72 -17.89
N LYS A 6 17.16 -24.91 -17.51
CA LYS A 6 16.05 -24.47 -18.37
C LYS A 6 15.90 -22.95 -18.19
N LYS A 7 16.03 -22.16 -19.26
CA LYS A 7 15.71 -20.72 -19.22
C LYS A 7 14.29 -20.58 -18.67
N LYS A 8 14.11 -19.76 -17.63
CA LYS A 8 12.82 -19.51 -17.01
C LYS A 8 11.82 -19.12 -18.10
N THR A 9 10.72 -19.84 -18.17
CA THR A 9 9.62 -19.44 -19.04
C THR A 9 8.95 -18.20 -18.44
N VAL A 10 8.21 -17.45 -19.23
CA VAL A 10 7.51 -16.27 -18.71
C VAL A 10 6.48 -16.66 -17.64
N ASP A 11 5.89 -17.85 -17.75
CA ASP A 11 5.03 -18.43 -16.71
C ASP A 11 5.78 -18.67 -15.38
N ASP A 12 7.05 -19.09 -15.45
CA ASP A 12 7.88 -19.29 -14.25
C ASP A 12 8.22 -17.95 -13.59
N ILE A 13 8.51 -16.92 -14.39
CA ILE A 13 8.77 -15.55 -13.92
C ILE A 13 7.52 -14.98 -13.22
N ILE A 14 6.35 -15.12 -13.82
CA ILE A 14 5.08 -14.66 -13.24
C ILE A 14 4.76 -15.40 -11.93
N LYS A 15 5.01 -16.71 -11.84
CA LYS A 15 4.81 -17.47 -10.60
C LYS A 15 5.74 -17.03 -9.49
N GLU A 16 7.00 -16.76 -9.82
CA GLU A 16 7.99 -16.25 -8.88
C GLU A 16 7.63 -14.85 -8.37
N GLN A 17 7.26 -13.93 -9.27
CA GLN A 17 6.77 -12.60 -8.91
C GLN A 17 5.55 -12.67 -7.98
N ASN A 18 4.56 -13.52 -8.29
CA ASN A 18 3.40 -13.71 -7.40
C ASN A 18 3.80 -14.23 -6.02
N LYS A 19 4.79 -15.13 -5.93
CA LYS A 19 5.30 -15.65 -4.66
C LYS A 19 6.00 -14.56 -3.86
N GLU A 20 6.80 -13.74 -4.52
CA GLU A 20 7.50 -12.61 -3.93
C GLU A 20 6.52 -11.56 -3.40
N LEU A 21 5.55 -11.13 -4.23
CA LEU A 21 4.51 -10.17 -3.82
C LEU A 21 3.71 -10.64 -2.60
N ARG A 22 3.36 -11.93 -2.53
CA ARG A 22 2.74 -12.54 -1.33
C ARG A 22 3.66 -12.56 -0.10
N GLY A 23 4.97 -12.69 -0.33
CA GLY A 23 5.99 -12.56 0.71
C GLY A 23 6.01 -11.14 1.27
N THR A 24 6.11 -10.15 0.38
CA THR A 24 6.14 -8.72 0.69
C THR A 24 4.87 -8.27 1.42
N GLN A 25 3.69 -8.68 0.96
CA GLN A 25 2.43 -8.35 1.65
C GLN A 25 2.40 -8.86 3.11
N ARG A 26 2.93 -10.05 3.36
CA ARG A 26 3.06 -10.60 4.73
C ARG A 26 4.13 -9.88 5.54
N ALA A 27 5.22 -9.44 4.92
CA ALA A 27 6.25 -8.64 5.57
C ALA A 27 5.69 -7.29 6.01
N ILE A 28 4.99 -6.57 5.13
CA ILE A 28 4.32 -5.31 5.45
C ILE A 28 3.35 -5.47 6.63
N GLY A 29 2.59 -6.57 6.66
CA GLY A 29 1.71 -6.87 7.80
C GLY A 29 2.45 -7.07 9.12
N ARG A 30 3.62 -7.73 9.11
CA ARG A 30 4.47 -7.88 10.30
C ARG A 30 5.09 -6.55 10.72
N ASP A 31 5.57 -5.76 9.77
CA ASP A 31 6.16 -4.45 10.04
C ASP A 31 5.14 -3.50 10.67
N ARG A 32 3.89 -3.51 10.17
CA ARG A 32 2.80 -2.75 10.79
C ARG A 32 2.55 -3.17 12.23
N ALA A 33 2.50 -4.47 12.52
CA ALA A 33 2.32 -4.96 13.89
C ALA A 33 3.50 -4.59 14.81
N ALA A 34 4.72 -4.49 14.27
CA ALA A 34 5.88 -3.99 15.00
C ALA A 34 5.77 -2.49 15.31
N LEU A 35 5.38 -1.68 14.32
CA LEU A 35 5.13 -0.24 14.49
C LEU A 35 4.03 0.02 15.53
N GLU A 36 2.94 -0.77 15.54
CA GLU A 36 1.88 -0.66 16.56
C GLU A 36 2.37 -0.95 17.99
N ARG A 37 3.34 -1.86 18.15
CA ARG A 37 3.95 -2.12 19.45
C ARG A 37 4.86 -0.97 19.89
N GLN A 38 5.64 -0.42 18.96
CA GLN A 38 6.49 0.75 19.22
C GLN A 38 5.63 1.99 19.57
N GLU A 39 4.49 2.15 18.91
CA GLU A 39 3.54 3.24 19.17
C GLU A 39 3.08 3.22 20.63
N LYS A 40 2.62 2.05 21.10
CA LYS A 40 2.21 1.86 22.50
C LYS A 40 3.35 2.09 23.50
N GLN A 41 4.58 1.70 23.15
CA GLN A 41 5.74 1.93 24.00
C GLN A 41 6.05 3.44 24.12
N LEU A 42 6.06 4.16 23.01
CA LEU A 42 6.25 5.61 22.98
C LEU A 42 5.15 6.35 23.75
N GLU A 43 3.89 5.94 23.63
CA GLU A 43 2.79 6.53 24.41
C GLU A 43 3.00 6.38 25.92
N LEU A 44 3.47 5.20 26.38
CA LEU A 44 3.80 4.97 27.78
C LEU A 44 4.99 5.82 28.25
N GLU A 45 6.00 5.97 27.41
CA GLU A 45 7.17 6.77 27.71
C GLU A 45 6.84 8.26 27.78
N ILE A 46 6.04 8.78 26.83
CA ILE A 46 5.50 10.15 26.85
C ILE A 46 4.69 10.36 28.14
N LYS A 47 3.84 9.40 28.54
CA LYS A 47 3.11 9.45 29.82
C LYS A 47 4.04 9.59 31.02
N LYS A 48 5.13 8.83 31.04
CA LYS A 48 6.11 8.88 32.13
C LYS A 48 6.83 10.23 32.17
N MET A 49 7.31 10.71 31.02
CA MET A 49 8.06 11.97 30.93
C MET A 49 7.18 13.18 31.25
N ALA A 50 5.92 13.17 30.81
CA ALA A 50 4.96 14.23 31.11
C ALA A 50 4.67 14.34 32.61
N LYS A 51 4.52 13.21 33.32
CA LYS A 51 4.35 13.18 34.78
C LYS A 51 5.57 13.74 35.52
N THR A 52 6.78 13.55 34.99
CA THR A 52 8.01 14.11 35.57
C THR A 52 8.22 15.59 35.23
N GLY A 53 7.36 16.19 34.40
CA GLY A 53 7.46 17.59 33.99
C GLY A 53 8.58 17.89 32.99
N ASN A 54 9.22 16.86 32.42
CA ASN A 54 10.31 17.02 31.45
C ASN A 54 9.74 17.32 30.05
N LYS A 55 9.46 18.60 29.80
CA LYS A 55 8.85 19.09 28.55
C LYS A 55 9.72 18.84 27.31
N GLU A 56 11.04 18.96 27.42
CA GLU A 56 11.96 18.73 26.30
C GLU A 56 11.93 17.27 25.84
N ALA A 57 11.97 16.32 26.77
CA ALA A 57 11.83 14.90 26.44
C ALA A 57 10.47 14.58 25.83
N CYS A 58 9.38 15.15 26.36
CA CYS A 58 8.04 14.99 25.78
C CYS A 58 7.98 15.52 24.34
N LYS A 59 8.61 16.66 24.04
CA LYS A 59 8.64 17.23 22.70
C LYS A 59 9.30 16.28 21.70
N VAL A 60 10.47 15.73 22.04
CA VAL A 60 11.19 14.78 21.17
C VAL A 60 10.38 13.50 20.97
N LEU A 61 9.84 12.92 22.04
CA LEU A 61 9.07 11.68 21.97
C LEU A 61 7.73 11.86 21.23
N ALA A 62 7.07 13.02 21.39
CA ALA A 62 5.85 13.35 20.64
C ALA A 62 6.12 13.46 19.14
N LYS A 63 7.23 14.09 18.74
CA LYS A 63 7.66 14.14 17.33
C LYS A 63 7.89 12.72 16.79
N GLN A 64 8.57 11.86 17.55
CA GLN A 64 8.77 10.47 17.17
C GLN A 64 7.45 9.70 17.02
N LEU A 65 6.48 9.92 17.92
CA LEU A 65 5.17 9.28 17.84
C LEU A 65 4.41 9.68 16.56
N VAL A 66 4.40 10.98 16.22
CA VAL A 66 3.75 11.47 14.98
C VAL A 66 4.41 10.85 13.75
N GLN A 67 5.74 10.83 13.71
CA GLN A 67 6.48 10.22 12.61
C GLN A 67 6.19 8.72 12.48
N LEU A 68 6.12 8.01 13.62
CA LEU A 68 5.77 6.59 13.65
C LEU A 68 4.34 6.34 13.15
N ARG A 69 3.37 7.17 13.56
CA ARG A 69 1.98 7.10 13.07
C ARG A 69 1.91 7.35 11.56
N LYS A 70 2.65 8.33 11.05
CA LYS A 70 2.77 8.58 9.61
C LYS A 70 3.36 7.37 8.87
N GLN A 71 4.43 6.79 9.41
CA GLN A 71 5.05 5.58 8.86
C GLN A 71 4.07 4.40 8.84
N LYS A 72 3.31 4.20 9.92
CA LYS A 72 2.24 3.20 10.01
C LYS A 72 1.16 3.45 8.95
N THR A 73 0.68 4.68 8.76
CA THR A 73 -0.26 5.04 7.69
C THR A 73 0.32 4.76 6.31
N ARG A 74 1.59 5.12 6.07
CA ARG A 74 2.32 4.84 4.82
C ARG A 74 2.38 3.34 4.51
N THR A 75 2.38 2.45 5.51
CA THR A 75 2.30 1.00 5.25
C THR A 75 0.99 0.57 4.57
N TYR A 76 -0.13 1.30 4.75
CA TYR A 76 -1.39 1.00 4.05
C TYR A 76 -1.29 1.34 2.57
N ALA A 77 -0.72 2.51 2.27
CA ALA A 77 -0.38 2.93 0.91
C ALA A 77 0.52 1.88 0.21
N VAL A 78 1.62 1.49 0.87
CA VAL A 78 2.54 0.47 0.31
C VAL A 78 1.84 -0.88 0.13
N SER A 79 1.00 -1.31 1.08
CA SER A 79 0.21 -2.55 0.96
C SER A 79 -0.76 -2.50 -0.23
N SER A 80 -1.38 -1.34 -0.47
CA SER A 80 -2.26 -1.13 -1.63
C SER A 80 -1.48 -1.24 -2.94
N LYS A 81 -0.31 -0.60 -3.02
CA LYS A 81 0.55 -0.67 -4.21
C LYS A 81 0.99 -2.10 -4.53
N VAL A 82 1.40 -2.87 -3.52
CA VAL A 82 1.75 -4.30 -3.70
C VAL A 82 0.54 -5.12 -4.18
N THR A 83 -0.65 -4.82 -3.66
CA THR A 83 -1.90 -5.47 -4.10
C THR A 83 -2.22 -5.15 -5.56
N SER A 84 -2.06 -3.88 -5.97
CA SER A 84 -2.21 -3.44 -7.35
C SER A 84 -1.23 -4.16 -8.29
N MET A 85 0.05 -4.21 -7.93
CA MET A 85 1.08 -4.96 -8.69
C MET A 85 0.74 -6.46 -8.81
N SER A 86 0.17 -7.07 -7.77
CA SER A 86 -0.32 -8.46 -7.83
C SER A 86 -1.48 -8.61 -8.82
N THR A 87 -2.40 -7.64 -8.88
CA THR A 87 -3.49 -7.64 -9.87
C THR A 87 -2.96 -7.46 -11.29
N GLN A 88 -2.04 -6.51 -11.50
CA GLN A 88 -1.37 -6.29 -12.78
C GLN A 88 -0.63 -7.55 -13.25
N THR A 89 0.08 -8.24 -12.35
CA THR A 89 0.75 -9.52 -12.64
C THR A 89 -0.24 -10.62 -13.04
N LYS A 90 -1.42 -10.69 -12.39
CA LYS A 90 -2.49 -11.63 -12.77
C LYS A 90 -3.06 -11.30 -14.14
N LEU A 91 -3.26 -10.02 -14.46
CA LEU A 91 -3.69 -9.62 -15.79
C LEU A 91 -2.66 -10.04 -16.84
N MET A 92 -1.38 -9.75 -16.60
CA MET A 92 -0.30 -10.13 -17.51
C MET A 92 -0.31 -11.63 -17.78
N ASN A 93 -0.52 -12.46 -16.75
CA ASN A 93 -0.67 -13.91 -16.90
C ASN A 93 -1.87 -14.30 -17.79
N SER A 94 -3.03 -13.69 -17.54
CA SER A 94 -4.24 -13.93 -18.34
C SER A 94 -4.04 -13.49 -19.81
N GLN A 95 -3.41 -12.34 -20.03
CA GLN A 95 -3.11 -11.82 -21.36
C GLN A 95 -2.10 -12.71 -22.09
N MET A 96 -1.10 -13.25 -21.39
CA MET A 96 -0.16 -14.21 -21.96
C MET A 96 -0.82 -15.53 -22.35
N LYS A 97 -1.69 -16.08 -21.50
CA LYS A 97 -2.49 -17.26 -21.85
C LYS A 97 -3.39 -17.00 -23.04
N MET A 98 -4.01 -15.81 -23.09
CA MET A 98 -4.81 -15.38 -24.23
C MET A 98 -3.97 -15.24 -25.49
N ALA A 99 -2.75 -14.69 -25.43
CA ALA A 99 -1.83 -14.60 -26.55
C ALA A 99 -1.37 -15.99 -27.03
N GLY A 100 -1.10 -16.93 -26.12
CA GLY A 100 -0.80 -18.32 -26.45
C GLY A 100 -2.00 -19.04 -27.11
N ALA A 101 -3.20 -18.84 -26.56
CA ALA A 101 -4.45 -19.34 -27.12
C ALA A 101 -4.72 -18.71 -28.49
N MET A 102 -4.59 -17.40 -28.64
CA MET A 102 -4.74 -16.65 -29.89
C MET A 102 -3.69 -17.05 -30.92
N SER A 103 -2.45 -17.35 -30.52
CA SER A 103 -1.43 -17.88 -31.45
C SER A 103 -1.85 -19.27 -31.97
N THR A 104 -2.39 -20.11 -31.09
CA THR A 104 -2.88 -21.45 -31.47
C THR A 104 -4.15 -21.34 -32.33
N THR A 105 -5.06 -20.46 -31.94
CA THR A 105 -6.27 -20.12 -32.67
C THR A 105 -5.95 -19.44 -33.98
N ALA A 106 -4.96 -18.56 -34.11
CA ALA A 106 -4.57 -17.94 -35.37
C ALA A 106 -3.99 -18.98 -36.34
N LYS A 107 -3.24 -19.97 -35.83
CA LYS A 107 -2.79 -21.12 -36.62
C LYS A 107 -3.96 -21.96 -37.11
N THR A 108 -4.99 -22.21 -36.28
CA THR A 108 -6.20 -22.93 -36.71
C THR A 108 -7.17 -22.06 -37.51
N MET A 109 -7.20 -20.75 -37.29
CA MET A 109 -8.04 -19.77 -37.96
C MET A 109 -7.50 -19.46 -39.35
N LEU A 110 -6.18 -19.51 -39.58
CA LEU A 110 -5.60 -19.60 -40.92
C LEU A 110 -6.10 -20.84 -41.67
N ALA A 111 -6.27 -21.97 -40.98
CA ALA A 111 -6.87 -23.18 -41.54
C ALA A 111 -8.42 -23.10 -41.67
N VAL A 112 -9.08 -22.23 -40.90
CA VAL A 112 -10.54 -22.05 -40.83
C VAL A 112 -11.02 -20.75 -41.53
N ASN A 113 -10.11 -19.95 -42.12
CA ASN A 113 -10.38 -18.67 -42.82
C ASN A 113 -11.29 -18.80 -44.05
N LYS A 114 -11.90 -19.97 -44.25
CA LYS A 114 -12.98 -20.21 -45.20
C LYS A 114 -14.38 -20.00 -44.60
N LYS A 115 -14.58 -19.88 -43.28
CA LYS A 115 -15.93 -19.91 -42.67
C LYS A 115 -16.16 -19.07 -41.40
N MET A 116 -15.32 -18.10 -41.04
CA MET A 116 -15.53 -17.33 -39.80
C MET A 116 -16.13 -15.94 -40.04
N ASP A 117 -17.07 -15.55 -39.17
CA ASP A 117 -17.88 -14.33 -39.27
C ASP A 117 -17.17 -13.13 -38.62
N PRO A 118 -16.80 -12.08 -39.38
CA PRO A 118 -15.99 -10.96 -38.91
C PRO A 118 -16.66 -10.10 -37.83
N GLN A 119 -17.99 -10.11 -37.71
CA GLN A 119 -18.71 -9.26 -36.77
C GLN A 119 -18.47 -9.62 -35.29
N LYS A 120 -18.34 -10.91 -34.97
CA LYS A 120 -18.11 -11.35 -33.58
C LYS A 120 -16.71 -11.00 -33.07
N THR A 121 -15.72 -10.99 -33.96
CA THR A 121 -14.33 -10.63 -33.62
C THR A 121 -14.21 -9.15 -33.25
N LEU A 122 -14.93 -8.27 -33.97
CA LEU A 122 -14.95 -6.83 -33.69
C LEU A 122 -15.56 -6.52 -32.31
N GLN A 123 -16.62 -7.24 -31.94
CA GLN A 123 -17.30 -7.06 -30.65
C GLN A 123 -16.42 -7.50 -29.47
N THR A 124 -15.65 -8.59 -29.62
CA THR A 124 -14.67 -9.01 -28.62
C THR A 124 -13.54 -7.99 -28.45
N MET A 125 -13.07 -7.37 -29.54
CA MET A 125 -12.05 -6.32 -29.46
C MET A 125 -12.54 -5.06 -28.74
N GLN A 126 -13.78 -4.64 -28.99
CA GLN A 126 -14.36 -3.48 -28.29
C GLN A 126 -14.53 -3.73 -26.78
N ASN A 127 -14.94 -4.93 -26.39
CA ASN A 127 -15.07 -5.28 -24.98
C ASN A 127 -13.70 -5.30 -24.28
N PHE A 128 -12.67 -5.83 -24.94
CA PHE A 128 -11.30 -5.80 -24.43
C PHE A 128 -10.78 -4.38 -24.22
N GLN A 129 -11.01 -3.47 -25.19
CA GLN A 129 -10.61 -2.07 -25.07
C GLN A 129 -11.30 -1.36 -23.89
N LYS A 130 -12.60 -1.60 -23.68
CA LYS A 130 -13.34 -1.03 -22.54
C LYS A 130 -12.80 -1.52 -21.19
N GLU A 131 -12.48 -2.80 -21.09
CA GLU A 131 -11.94 -3.38 -19.86
C GLU A 131 -10.53 -2.86 -19.55
N ASN A 132 -9.70 -2.69 -20.59
CA ASN A 132 -8.35 -2.12 -20.46
C ASN A 132 -8.41 -0.65 -19.97
N MET A 133 -9.30 0.16 -20.54
CA MET A 133 -9.49 1.56 -20.15
C MET A 133 -9.99 1.69 -18.70
N LYS A 134 -10.87 0.79 -18.25
CA LYS A 134 -11.34 0.75 -16.86
C LYS A 134 -10.21 0.44 -15.87
N MET A 135 -9.25 -0.39 -16.29
CA MET A 135 -8.07 -0.69 -15.49
C MET A 135 -7.11 0.50 -15.39
N GLU A 136 -6.83 1.18 -16.50
CA GLU A 136 -5.97 2.38 -16.50
C GLU A 136 -6.49 3.45 -15.55
N MET A 137 -7.80 3.72 -15.56
CA MET A 137 -8.43 4.66 -14.62
C MET A 137 -8.30 4.25 -13.15
N THR A 138 -8.33 2.94 -12.86
CA THR A 138 -8.15 2.45 -11.48
C THR A 138 -6.70 2.50 -11.02
N GLU A 139 -5.73 2.37 -11.94
CA GLU A 139 -4.32 2.62 -11.65
C GLU A 139 -4.05 4.10 -11.40
N GLU A 140 -4.58 5.02 -12.21
CA GLU A 140 -4.44 6.47 -12.02
C GLU A 140 -5.00 6.92 -10.67
N MET A 141 -6.24 6.53 -10.33
CA MET A 141 -6.84 6.89 -9.05
C MET A 141 -6.06 6.34 -7.85
N ILE A 142 -5.48 5.14 -7.96
CA ILE A 142 -4.61 4.58 -6.93
C ILE A 142 -3.31 5.37 -6.84
N ASN A 143 -2.70 5.76 -7.95
CA ASN A 143 -1.46 6.54 -7.94
C ASN A 143 -1.68 7.94 -7.38
N ASP A 144 -2.77 8.63 -7.75
CA ASP A 144 -3.08 9.97 -7.22
C ASP A 144 -3.28 9.95 -5.70
N THR A 145 -4.03 8.95 -5.20
CA THR A 145 -4.23 8.79 -3.74
C THR A 145 -2.92 8.46 -3.02
N LEU A 146 -2.01 7.75 -3.68
CA LEU A 146 -0.69 7.42 -3.11
C LEU A 146 0.23 8.64 -3.12
N ASP A 147 0.22 9.42 -4.19
CA ASP A 147 1.06 10.60 -4.35
C ASP A 147 0.65 11.69 -3.37
N ASP A 148 -0.64 11.87 -3.07
CA ASP A 148 -1.11 12.75 -1.99
C ASP A 148 -0.56 12.30 -0.62
N ILE A 149 -0.55 10.99 -0.33
CA ILE A 149 0.01 10.44 0.92
C ILE A 149 1.54 10.63 1.00
N PHE A 150 2.23 10.65 -0.15
CA PHE A 150 3.67 10.83 -0.20
C PHE A 150 4.11 12.31 -0.27
N ASN A 151 3.30 13.20 -0.84
CA ASN A 151 3.60 14.63 -1.00
C ASN A 151 3.37 15.44 0.27
N ASP A 152 2.59 14.94 1.23
CA ASP A 152 2.39 15.57 2.54
C ASP A 152 3.63 15.45 3.46
N SER A 153 4.82 15.21 2.90
CA SER A 153 6.06 14.86 3.61
C SER A 153 6.83 16.04 4.19
N ASP A 154 6.56 17.29 3.78
CA ASP A 154 7.48 18.42 4.01
C ASP A 154 6.91 19.61 4.83
N GLU A 155 5.71 19.52 5.40
CA GLU A 155 5.25 20.53 6.37
C GLU A 155 5.59 20.12 7.82
N GLU A 156 6.88 20.16 8.12
CA GLU A 156 7.42 20.01 9.48
C GLU A 156 7.21 21.32 10.26
N GLN A 157 5.96 21.67 10.54
CA GLN A 157 5.69 22.79 11.44
C GLN A 157 6.00 22.35 12.87
N GLU A 158 7.14 22.83 13.38
CA GLU A 158 7.58 22.70 14.77
C GLU A 158 6.61 23.40 15.74
N SER A 159 5.38 22.90 15.87
CA SER A 159 4.45 23.51 16.81
C SER A 159 4.47 22.79 18.16
N GLN A 160 4.54 23.59 19.22
CA GLN A 160 4.17 23.16 20.57
C GLN A 160 2.73 22.62 20.59
N ASP A 161 1.91 23.00 19.61
CA ASP A 161 0.55 22.49 19.41
C ASP A 161 0.54 20.99 19.13
N ILE A 162 1.53 20.45 18.40
CA ILE A 162 1.64 19.00 18.16
C ILE A 162 1.87 18.26 19.48
N VAL A 163 2.70 18.81 20.36
CA VAL A 163 2.95 18.22 21.67
C VAL A 163 1.70 18.27 22.53
N ASN A 164 1.02 19.42 22.57
CA ASN A 164 -0.23 19.55 23.33
C ASN A 164 -1.32 18.62 22.79
N GLN A 165 -1.48 18.53 21.48
CA GLN A 165 -2.41 17.62 20.82
C GLN A 165 -2.10 16.15 21.16
N VAL A 166 -0.83 15.73 21.08
CA VAL A 166 -0.43 14.37 21.44
C VAL A 166 -0.68 14.09 22.92
N LEU A 167 -0.41 15.04 23.81
CA LEU A 167 -0.66 14.88 25.24
C LEU A 167 -2.16 14.78 25.57
N ASP A 168 -2.98 15.60 24.90
CA ASP A 168 -4.45 15.57 25.01
C ASP A 168 -5.02 14.24 24.49
N GLU A 169 -4.56 13.77 23.32
CA GLU A 169 -4.96 12.47 22.75
C GLU A 169 -4.59 11.29 23.65
N ILE A 170 -3.45 11.37 24.33
CA ILE A 170 -2.94 10.35 25.25
C ILE A 170 -3.68 10.39 26.61
N GLY A 171 -4.54 11.38 26.83
CA GLY A 171 -5.33 11.58 28.04
C GLY A 171 -4.51 12.13 29.20
N ILE A 172 -3.40 12.81 28.91
CA ILE A 172 -2.63 13.56 29.89
C ILE A 172 -3.11 14.99 29.78
N GLU A 173 -4.22 15.30 30.47
CA GLU A 173 -4.50 16.69 30.76
C GLU A 173 -3.28 17.23 31.51
N ILE A 174 -2.48 18.06 30.84
CA ILE A 174 -1.42 18.84 31.47
C ILE A 174 -2.08 19.46 32.70
N SER A 175 -1.60 19.11 33.89
CA SER A 175 -2.26 19.33 35.19
C SER A 175 -2.40 20.81 35.59
N GLY A 176 -2.64 21.70 34.64
CA GLY A 176 -2.91 23.12 34.81
C GLY A 176 -4.41 23.50 34.74
N LYS A 177 -5.33 22.58 34.44
CA LYS A 177 -6.78 22.89 34.40
C LYS A 177 -7.62 22.37 35.58
N MET A 178 -7.05 21.56 36.48
CA MET A 178 -7.75 21.08 37.70
C MET A 178 -7.29 21.73 39.02
N ALA A 179 -6.43 22.74 38.98
CA ALA A 179 -6.06 23.54 40.18
C ALA A 179 -6.88 24.84 40.34
N LYS A 180 -7.98 24.99 39.60
CA LYS A 180 -8.97 26.07 39.80
C LYS A 180 -10.38 25.49 39.97
N ALA A 181 -10.55 24.66 40.99
CA ALA A 181 -11.85 24.62 41.65
C ALA A 181 -11.89 25.85 42.59
N PRO A 182 -12.87 26.77 42.45
CA PRO A 182 -12.97 27.91 43.37
C PRO A 182 -13.27 27.38 44.78
N SER A 183 -12.50 27.83 45.76
CA SER A 183 -12.93 27.77 47.15
C SER A 183 -14.06 28.78 47.34
N ALA A 184 -15.30 28.29 47.34
CA ALA A 184 -16.48 28.94 47.90
C ALA A 184 -17.50 27.87 48.28
#